data_AF-A0A059XXI3-F1
#
_entry.id   AF-A0A059XXI3-F1
#
_cell.length_a   1.000
_cell.length_b   1.000
_cell.length_c   1.000
_cell.angle_alpha   90.00
_cell.angle_beta   90.00
_cell.angle_gamma   90.00
#
_symmetry.space_group_name_H-M   'P 1'
#
loop_
_entity.id
_entity.type
_entity.pdbx_description
1 polymer ?
#
loop_
_entity_poly.entity_id
_entity_poly.type
_entity_poly.pdbx_seq_one_letter_code
_entity_poly.pdbx_strand_id
1 'polypeptide(L)'
;MTLHASLLGKKFTALLGLDLALADFLTEIGLNPANAGIVLDDPVTSQDHQRKDLIANRLVAEAKNRQVVIFTHDLVFLTMLARAADALNVGILTHWMEKDSTGRPGQISLDDCPATTPRYRDTQKAQKTLAEAKTFTGSMRLKLIQRGMAELRRTVEEIIPYHLLKEVVNRWSDRIIVTGLKKVNWNQDLIADIIKTYEDLSAYIEGHSHSEEQIGAPPELRHLEDMITRVNDLKKRAKPERIA
;
A
#
# COMPACT_ATOMS: atom_id res chain seq x y z
N MET A 1 10.96 -1.25 18.43
CA MET A 1 9.94 -2.32 18.37
C MET A 1 9.07 -2.10 17.16
N THR A 2 8.61 -3.18 16.54
CA THR A 2 7.96 -3.16 15.22
C THR A 2 6.52 -3.65 15.34
N LEU A 3 5.56 -2.89 14.83
CA LEU A 3 4.16 -3.29 14.72
C LEU A 3 4.00 -4.21 13.50
N HIS A 4 3.40 -5.39 13.67
CA HIS A 4 3.06 -6.27 12.54
C HIS A 4 1.53 -6.30 12.36
N ALA A 5 1.02 -5.95 11.19
CA ALA A 5 -0.41 -6.00 10.91
C ALA A 5 -0.73 -6.89 9.69
N SER A 6 -1.66 -7.84 9.81
CA SER A 6 -1.93 -8.87 8.80
C SER A 6 -3.41 -8.89 8.40
N LEU A 7 -3.71 -8.81 7.08
CA LEU A 7 -5.11 -8.81 6.62
C LEU A 7 -5.73 -10.23 6.52
N LEU A 8 -6.95 -10.49 7.04
CA LEU A 8 -7.67 -11.79 6.97
C LEU A 8 -8.90 -11.76 6.05
N GLY A 9 -9.17 -12.86 5.34
CA GLY A 9 -10.31 -13.00 4.42
C GLY A 9 -11.61 -13.51 5.07
N LYS A 10 -12.44 -12.59 5.59
CA LYS A 10 -13.86 -12.70 6.03
C LYS A 10 -14.20 -13.35 7.40
N LYS A 11 -15.37 -12.88 7.88
CA LYS A 11 -15.95 -12.66 9.23
C LYS A 11 -15.89 -13.76 10.31
N PHE A 12 -15.57 -13.32 11.54
CA PHE A 12 -16.16 -13.83 12.79
C PHE A 12 -17.09 -12.77 13.38
N THR A 13 -18.29 -13.17 13.81
CA THR A 13 -19.32 -12.28 14.33
C THR A 13 -19.24 -12.25 15.86
N ALA A 14 -19.00 -11.09 16.47
CA ALA A 14 -19.25 -10.86 17.89
C ALA A 14 -19.78 -9.43 18.11
N LEU A 15 -20.99 -9.34 18.68
CA LEU A 15 -21.74 -8.12 18.97
C LEU A 15 -21.28 -7.45 20.29
N LEU A 16 -21.18 -6.11 20.25
CA LEU A 16 -21.47 -5.13 21.31
C LEU A 16 -20.71 -5.14 22.68
N GLY A 17 -19.64 -5.93 22.87
CA GLY A 17 -18.83 -5.89 24.11
C GLY A 17 -17.36 -5.47 23.96
N LEU A 18 -16.88 -5.26 22.72
CA LEU A 18 -15.44 -5.19 22.41
C LEU A 18 -14.71 -3.98 22.99
N ASP A 19 -15.36 -2.81 23.09
CA ASP A 19 -14.69 -1.57 23.52
C ASP A 19 -14.26 -1.62 24.99
N LEU A 20 -15.13 -2.18 25.85
CA LEU A 20 -14.85 -2.32 27.27
C LEU A 20 -13.81 -3.42 27.51
N ALA A 21 -13.93 -4.56 26.81
CA ALA A 21 -12.98 -5.65 26.90
C ALA A 21 -11.57 -5.22 26.44
N LEU A 22 -11.47 -4.46 25.36
CA LEU A 22 -10.18 -3.95 24.87
C LEU A 22 -9.58 -2.95 25.85
N ALA A 23 -10.39 -2.06 26.43
CA ALA A 23 -9.92 -1.10 27.42
C ALA A 23 -9.43 -1.77 28.71
N ASP A 24 -10.16 -2.78 29.19
CA ASP A 24 -9.79 -3.56 30.38
C ASP A 24 -8.50 -4.34 30.13
N PHE A 25 -8.41 -5.03 28.99
CA PHE A 25 -7.20 -5.74 28.56
C PHE A 25 -5.98 -4.82 28.46
N LEU A 26 -6.11 -3.64 27.84
CA LEU A 26 -5.02 -2.67 27.77
C LEU A 26 -4.63 -2.12 29.14
N THR A 27 -5.58 -2.02 30.08
CA THR A 27 -5.33 -1.60 31.45
C THR A 27 -4.54 -2.67 32.20
N GLU A 28 -4.95 -3.93 32.10
CA GLU A 28 -4.25 -5.08 32.69
C GLU A 28 -2.80 -5.19 32.18
N ILE A 29 -2.60 -5.04 30.87
CA ILE A 29 -1.26 -5.04 30.26
C ILE A 29 -0.42 -3.85 30.72
N GLY A 30 -1.05 -2.70 30.97
CA GLY A 30 -0.38 -1.52 31.53
C GLY A 30 0.14 -1.76 32.96
N LEU A 31 -0.53 -2.61 33.74
CA LEU A 31 -0.14 -2.94 35.12
C LEU A 31 1.00 -3.96 35.18
N ASN A 32 1.22 -4.75 34.12
CA ASN A 32 2.28 -5.74 34.06
C ASN A 32 3.43 -5.32 33.12
N PRO A 33 4.53 -4.73 33.66
CA PRO A 33 5.66 -4.29 32.86
C PRO A 33 6.49 -5.45 32.28
N ALA A 34 6.30 -6.70 32.75
CA ALA A 34 7.00 -7.87 32.21
C ALA A 34 6.40 -8.37 30.89
N ASN A 35 5.24 -7.86 30.46
CA ASN A 35 4.62 -8.30 29.23
C ASN A 35 5.36 -7.74 27.99
N ALA A 36 5.98 -8.65 27.24
CA ALA A 36 6.82 -8.35 26.08
C ALA A 36 6.03 -8.00 24.80
N GLY A 37 4.73 -8.31 24.72
CA GLY A 37 3.95 -8.02 23.52
C GLY A 37 2.47 -8.32 23.58
N ILE A 38 1.75 -7.87 22.55
CA ILE A 38 0.31 -7.98 22.40
C ILE A 38 0.02 -8.60 21.05
N VAL A 39 -0.87 -9.60 21.01
CA VAL A 39 -1.41 -10.17 19.77
C VAL A 39 -2.92 -10.01 19.78
N LEU A 40 -3.48 -9.37 18.76
CA LEU A 40 -4.91 -9.10 18.64
C LEU A 40 -5.43 -9.71 17.34
N ASP A 41 -6.56 -10.41 17.41
CA ASP A 41 -7.30 -10.88 16.23
C ASP A 41 -8.58 -10.07 16.06
N ASP A 42 -8.61 -9.30 14.98
CA ASP A 42 -9.67 -8.38 14.58
C ASP A 42 -10.19 -7.50 15.74
N PRO A 43 -9.31 -6.66 16.33
CA PRO A 43 -9.63 -5.90 17.56
C PRO A 43 -10.75 -4.88 17.38
N VAL A 44 -11.10 -4.58 16.12
CA VAL A 44 -12.25 -3.77 15.76
C VAL A 44 -13.16 -4.61 14.88
N THR A 45 -14.45 -4.63 15.22
CA THR A 45 -15.49 -5.18 14.35
C THR A 45 -16.30 -4.02 13.76
N SER A 46 -17.62 -4.14 13.58
CA SER A 46 -18.52 -3.14 12.95
C SER A 46 -18.67 -1.82 13.73
N GLN A 47 -17.59 -1.32 14.33
CA GLN A 47 -17.50 -0.06 15.03
C GLN A 47 -17.47 1.12 14.04
N ASP A 48 -17.92 2.28 14.52
CA ASP A 48 -17.84 3.53 13.77
C ASP A 48 -16.38 3.95 13.50
N HIS A 49 -16.18 4.78 12.46
CA HIS A 49 -14.85 5.24 12.05
C HIS A 49 -14.10 6.01 13.15
N GLN A 50 -14.80 6.71 14.04
CA GLN A 50 -14.14 7.51 15.10
C GLN A 50 -13.54 6.58 16.16
N ARG A 51 -14.25 5.53 16.55
CA ARG A 51 -13.73 4.53 17.49
C ARG A 51 -12.54 3.78 16.93
N LYS A 52 -12.61 3.35 15.67
CA LYS A 52 -11.49 2.71 14.97
C LYS A 52 -10.24 3.58 14.98
N ASP A 53 -10.39 4.89 14.77
CA ASP A 53 -9.27 5.84 14.82
C ASP A 53 -8.69 5.97 16.23
N LEU A 54 -9.54 6.06 17.27
CA LEU A 54 -9.08 6.08 18.67
C LEU A 54 -8.34 4.80 19.06
N ILE A 55 -8.88 3.64 18.69
CA ILE A 55 -8.27 2.33 18.94
C ILE A 55 -6.93 2.21 18.21
N ALA A 56 -6.87 2.60 16.93
CA ALA A 56 -5.63 2.57 16.16
C ALA A 56 -4.54 3.42 16.83
N ASN A 57 -4.86 4.66 17.23
CA ASN A 57 -3.94 5.55 17.93
C ASN A 57 -3.44 4.94 19.25
N ARG A 58 -4.33 4.32 20.03
CA ARG A 58 -3.96 3.69 21.30
C ARG A 58 -3.05 2.48 21.11
N LEU A 59 -3.36 1.61 20.16
CA LEU A 59 -2.54 0.42 19.88
C LEU A 59 -1.15 0.78 19.35
N VAL A 60 -1.07 1.79 18.47
CA VAL A 60 0.22 2.30 17.98
C VAL A 60 1.02 2.97 19.11
N ALA A 61 0.37 3.72 20.00
CA ALA A 61 1.03 4.29 21.16
C ALA A 61 1.62 3.19 22.06
N GLU A 62 0.89 2.10 22.28
CA GLU A 62 1.36 0.95 23.05
C GLU A 62 2.54 0.23 22.36
N ALA A 63 2.59 0.25 21.02
CA ALA A 63 3.69 -0.32 20.24
C ALA A 63 5.05 0.37 20.44
N LYS A 64 5.08 1.54 21.11
CA LYS A 64 6.33 2.17 21.57
C LYS A 64 6.97 1.41 22.74
N ASN A 65 6.15 0.79 23.57
CA ASN A 65 6.58 0.14 24.80
C ASN A 65 6.79 -1.37 24.60
N ARG A 66 6.01 -2.01 23.73
CA ARG A 66 6.05 -3.46 23.50
C ARG A 66 5.73 -3.83 22.05
N GLN A 67 5.99 -5.07 21.65
CA GLN A 67 5.61 -5.52 20.31
C GLN A 67 4.10 -5.66 20.22
N VAL A 68 3.48 -5.14 19.16
CA VAL A 68 2.05 -5.29 18.91
C VAL A 68 1.89 -6.00 17.57
N VAL A 69 1.07 -7.06 17.54
CA VAL A 69 0.73 -7.83 16.34
C VAL A 69 -0.78 -7.81 16.19
N ILE A 70 -1.28 -7.37 15.03
CA ILE A 70 -2.70 -7.19 14.77
C ILE A 70 -3.08 -7.98 13.53
N PHE A 71 -3.96 -8.95 13.68
CA PHE A 71 -4.69 -9.53 12.55
C PHE A 71 -5.98 -8.73 12.37
N THR A 72 -6.33 -8.36 11.16
CA THR A 72 -7.59 -7.65 10.89
C THR A 72 -8.08 -7.94 9.50
N HIS A 73 -9.37 -7.98 9.24
CA HIS A 73 -9.87 -8.03 7.86
C HIS A 73 -10.23 -6.64 7.30
N ASP A 74 -10.10 -5.60 8.13
CA ASP A 74 -10.54 -4.25 7.83
C ASP A 74 -9.39 -3.40 7.29
N LEU A 75 -9.44 -3.13 5.99
CA LEU A 75 -8.42 -2.35 5.31
C LEU A 75 -8.45 -0.85 5.68
N VAL A 76 -9.60 -0.33 6.09
CA VAL A 76 -9.72 1.04 6.58
C VAL A 76 -9.01 1.14 7.93
N PHE A 77 -9.24 0.17 8.83
CA PHE A 77 -8.55 0.12 10.11
C PHE A 77 -7.04 -0.02 9.94
N LEU A 78 -6.59 -0.87 9.01
CA LEU A 78 -5.17 -0.97 8.68
C LEU A 78 -4.57 0.35 8.19
N THR A 79 -5.32 1.11 7.39
CA THR A 79 -4.91 2.44 6.93
C THR A 79 -4.85 3.43 8.09
N MET A 80 -5.77 3.36 9.06
CA MET A 80 -5.73 4.14 10.29
C MET A 80 -4.51 3.81 11.14
N LEU A 81 -4.17 2.52 11.30
CA LEU A 81 -2.97 2.07 12.00
C LEU A 81 -1.70 2.62 11.34
N ALA A 82 -1.58 2.54 10.01
CA ALA A 82 -0.43 3.09 9.29
C ALA A 82 -0.30 4.61 9.48
N ARG A 83 -1.42 5.35 9.38
CA ARG A 83 -1.44 6.80 9.62
C ARG A 83 -1.05 7.17 11.05
N ALA A 84 -1.57 6.45 12.04
CA ALA A 84 -1.22 6.66 13.44
C ALA A 84 0.26 6.32 13.70
N ALA A 85 0.79 5.27 13.08
CA ALA A 85 2.20 4.88 13.15
C ALA A 85 3.11 5.97 12.59
N ASP A 86 2.78 6.52 11.42
CA ASP A 86 3.50 7.66 10.84
C ASP A 86 3.45 8.88 11.78
N ALA A 87 2.27 9.24 12.29
CA ALA A 87 2.10 10.39 13.19
C ALA A 87 2.87 10.25 14.51
N LEU A 88 2.97 9.04 15.05
CA LEU A 88 3.66 8.75 16.31
C LEU A 88 5.13 8.33 16.11
N ASN A 89 5.62 8.29 14.87
CA ASN A 89 6.95 7.83 14.46
C ASN A 89 7.27 6.40 14.96
N VAL A 90 6.34 5.48 14.76
CA VAL A 90 6.45 4.06 15.11
C VAL A 90 6.62 3.23 13.84
N GLY A 91 7.58 2.31 13.83
CA GLY A 91 7.79 1.42 12.69
C GLY A 91 6.63 0.41 12.53
N ILE A 92 6.05 0.34 11.33
CA ILE A 92 5.00 -0.62 10.97
C ILE A 92 5.45 -1.52 9.81
N LEU A 93 5.22 -2.82 9.97
CA LEU A 93 5.31 -3.86 8.95
C LEU A 93 3.91 -4.40 8.71
N THR A 94 3.54 -4.54 7.43
CA THR A 94 2.20 -5.01 7.06
C THR A 94 2.31 -6.21 6.15
N HIS A 95 1.63 -7.29 6.51
CA HIS A 95 1.62 -8.53 5.74
C HIS A 95 0.25 -8.75 5.13
N TRP A 96 0.22 -9.42 3.99
CA TRP A 96 -1.02 -9.82 3.34
C TRP A 96 -1.14 -11.34 3.38
N MET A 97 -2.28 -11.84 3.83
CA MET A 97 -2.51 -13.28 3.96
C MET A 97 -3.66 -13.71 3.06
N GLU A 98 -3.39 -14.72 2.23
CA GLU A 98 -4.36 -15.30 1.30
C GLU A 98 -4.57 -16.78 1.57
N LYS A 99 -5.72 -17.26 1.10
CA LYS A 99 -6.00 -18.69 0.96
C LYS A 99 -5.49 -19.14 -0.41
N ASP A 100 -4.94 -20.35 -0.48
CA ASP A 100 -4.57 -20.96 -1.75
C ASP A 100 -5.80 -21.32 -2.59
N SER A 101 -5.59 -21.80 -3.82
CA SER A 101 -6.66 -22.23 -4.73
C SER A 101 -7.53 -23.37 -4.19
N THR A 102 -7.09 -24.05 -3.12
CA THR A 102 -7.83 -25.11 -2.42
C THR A 102 -8.51 -24.61 -1.14
N GLY A 103 -8.44 -23.32 -0.84
CA GLY A 103 -9.02 -22.69 0.33
C GLY A 103 -8.19 -22.79 1.61
N ARG A 104 -6.96 -23.32 1.56
CA ARG A 104 -6.07 -23.43 2.72
C ARG A 104 -5.42 -22.08 3.02
N PRO A 105 -5.52 -21.56 4.25
CA PRO A 105 -4.81 -20.33 4.63
C PRO A 105 -3.30 -20.57 4.74
N GLY A 106 -2.50 -19.51 4.63
CA GLY A 106 -1.06 -19.55 4.91
C GLY A 106 -0.17 -18.97 3.81
N GLN A 107 -0.74 -18.48 2.71
CA GLN A 107 0.02 -17.73 1.72
C GLN A 107 0.25 -16.31 2.24
N ILE A 108 1.49 -15.97 2.62
CA ILE A 108 1.82 -14.68 3.21
C ILE A 108 2.72 -13.90 2.26
N SER A 109 2.25 -12.75 1.80
CA SER A 109 3.08 -11.74 1.15
C SER A 109 3.66 -10.81 2.22
N LEU A 110 4.98 -10.84 2.35
CA LEU A 110 5.68 -10.08 3.40
C LEU A 110 5.81 -8.60 2.99
N ASP A 111 5.42 -7.69 3.88
CA ASP A 111 5.62 -6.25 3.71
C ASP A 111 4.98 -5.66 2.42
N ASP A 112 3.93 -6.33 1.93
CA ASP A 112 3.12 -5.92 0.79
C ASP A 112 1.65 -5.94 1.19
N CYS A 113 1.01 -4.77 1.19
CA CYS A 113 -0.38 -4.57 1.59
C CYS A 113 -0.86 -3.19 1.08
N PRO A 114 -2.17 -2.93 0.86
CA PRO A 114 -2.62 -1.62 0.40
C PRO A 114 -2.34 -0.45 1.38
N ALA A 115 -2.02 -0.72 2.65
CA ALA A 115 -1.51 0.33 3.55
C ALA A 115 -0.07 0.77 3.22
N THR A 116 0.69 -0.05 2.49
CA THR A 116 2.04 0.29 1.99
C THR A 116 2.02 1.07 0.67
N THR A 117 0.85 1.36 0.11
CA THR A 117 0.76 2.05 -1.17
C THR A 117 1.48 3.41 -1.20
N PRO A 118 1.58 4.19 -0.10
CA PRO A 118 2.45 5.37 -0.05
C PRO A 118 3.92 5.11 -0.43
N ARG A 119 4.45 3.89 -0.22
CA ARG A 119 5.81 3.51 -0.63
C ARG A 119 5.98 3.42 -2.14
N TYR A 120 4.89 3.32 -2.89
CA TYR A 120 4.87 3.35 -4.35
C TYR A 120 4.75 4.78 -4.91
N ARG A 121 4.63 5.82 -4.06
CA ARG A 121 4.71 7.22 -4.52
C ARG A 121 6.08 7.58 -5.12
N ASP A 122 7.09 6.74 -4.92
CA ASP A 122 8.41 6.89 -5.49
C ASP A 122 8.85 5.68 -6.32
N THR A 123 9.70 5.91 -7.31
CA THR A 123 10.22 4.86 -8.20
C THR A 123 11.33 4.02 -7.55
N GLN A 124 11.73 4.30 -6.30
CA GLN A 124 12.77 3.58 -5.57
C GLN A 124 12.61 2.05 -5.57
N LYS A 125 11.38 1.52 -5.45
CA LYS A 125 11.14 0.06 -5.52
C LYS A 125 11.55 -0.50 -6.88
N ALA A 126 11.07 0.11 -7.96
CA ALA A 126 11.43 -0.27 -9.33
C ALA A 126 12.94 -0.11 -9.60
N GLN A 127 13.59 0.91 -9.03
CA GLN A 127 15.05 1.10 -9.13
C GLN A 127 15.83 -0.02 -8.41
N LYS A 128 15.38 -0.46 -7.23
CA LYS A 128 15.97 -1.62 -6.54
C LYS A 128 15.79 -2.90 -7.35
N THR A 129 14.58 -3.13 -7.86
CA THR A 129 14.28 -4.28 -8.72
C THR A 129 15.09 -4.26 -10.01
N LEU A 130 15.34 -3.08 -10.60
CA LEU A 130 16.24 -2.92 -11.74
C LEU A 130 17.68 -3.28 -11.38
N ALA A 131 18.18 -2.83 -10.22
CA ALA A 131 19.53 -3.16 -9.75
C ALA A 131 19.69 -4.68 -9.55
N GLU A 132 18.67 -5.34 -9.01
CA GLU A 132 18.61 -6.81 -8.94
C GLU A 132 18.55 -7.44 -10.32
N ALA A 133 17.74 -6.93 -11.25
CA ALA A 133 17.63 -7.48 -12.60
C ALA A 133 18.96 -7.43 -13.39
N LYS A 134 19.85 -6.47 -13.07
CA LYS A 134 21.19 -6.37 -13.64
C LYS A 134 22.11 -7.53 -13.22
N THR A 135 21.92 -8.10 -12.03
CA THR A 135 22.79 -9.18 -11.51
C THR A 135 22.39 -10.56 -12.00
N PHE A 136 21.11 -10.78 -12.33
CA PHE A 136 20.62 -12.05 -12.85
C PHE A 136 20.60 -12.09 -14.39
N THR A 137 20.57 -13.28 -14.97
CA THR A 137 20.42 -13.53 -16.42
C THR A 137 19.26 -14.49 -16.70
N GLY A 138 18.85 -14.60 -17.97
CA GLY A 138 17.82 -15.54 -18.41
C GLY A 138 16.41 -15.24 -17.86
N SER A 139 15.67 -16.30 -17.55
CA SER A 139 14.26 -16.23 -17.13
C SER A 139 14.05 -15.45 -15.82
N MET A 140 15.02 -15.47 -14.92
CA MET A 140 14.94 -14.71 -13.66
C MET A 140 15.01 -13.20 -13.91
N ARG A 141 15.85 -12.75 -14.86
CA ARG A 141 15.90 -11.35 -15.28
C ARG A 141 14.57 -10.90 -15.85
N LEU A 142 13.95 -11.71 -16.72
CA LEU A 142 12.64 -11.39 -17.31
C LEU A 142 11.57 -11.19 -16.22
N LYS A 143 11.51 -12.09 -15.23
CA LYS A 143 10.59 -11.98 -14.10
C LYS A 143 10.82 -10.72 -13.27
N LEU A 144 12.07 -10.37 -13.01
CA LEU A 144 12.41 -9.14 -12.28
C LEU A 144 12.02 -7.89 -13.09
N ILE A 145 12.20 -7.91 -14.41
CA ILE A 145 11.76 -6.80 -15.27
C ILE A 145 10.24 -6.64 -15.22
N GLN A 146 9.48 -7.73 -15.37
CA GLN A 146 8.01 -7.71 -15.25
C GLN A 146 7.56 -7.21 -13.88
N ARG A 147 8.24 -7.65 -12.81
CA ARG A 147 8.00 -7.15 -11.45
C ARG A 147 8.26 -5.64 -11.36
N GLY A 148 9.37 -5.15 -11.90
CA GLY A 148 9.70 -3.72 -11.92
C GLY A 148 8.64 -2.89 -12.67
N MET A 149 8.14 -3.41 -13.80
CA MET A 149 7.03 -2.79 -14.53
C MET A 149 5.73 -2.76 -13.70
N ALA A 150 5.41 -3.86 -13.01
CA ALA A 150 4.26 -3.89 -12.09
C ALA A 150 4.38 -2.89 -10.94
N GLU A 151 5.59 -2.72 -10.40
CA GLU A 151 5.88 -1.72 -9.37
C GLU A 151 5.69 -0.30 -9.91
N LEU A 152 6.12 -0.01 -11.14
CA LEU A 152 5.88 1.29 -11.80
C LEU A 152 4.41 1.55 -12.10
N ARG A 153 3.64 0.53 -12.50
CA ARG A 153 2.19 0.65 -12.70
C ARG A 153 1.51 1.09 -11.40
N ARG A 154 1.86 0.45 -10.28
CA ARG A 154 1.40 0.88 -8.95
C ARG A 154 1.83 2.32 -8.62
N THR A 155 3.04 2.73 -9.01
CA THR A 155 3.48 4.12 -8.85
C THR A 155 2.63 5.12 -9.64
N VAL A 156 2.30 4.83 -10.90
CA VAL A 156 1.41 5.68 -11.72
C VAL A 156 0.04 5.81 -11.06
N GLU A 157 -0.52 4.70 -10.57
CA GLU A 157 -1.80 4.70 -9.87
C GLU A 157 -1.80 5.53 -8.58
N GLU A 158 -0.67 5.65 -7.90
CA GLU A 158 -0.52 6.50 -6.70
C GLU A 158 -0.26 7.97 -7.02
N ILE A 159 0.41 8.26 -8.14
CA ILE A 159 0.63 9.64 -8.61
C ILE A 159 -0.72 10.33 -8.87
N ILE A 160 -1.74 9.60 -9.34
CA ILE A 160 -3.06 10.16 -9.66
C ILE A 160 -3.75 10.77 -8.42
N PRO A 161 -4.13 10.00 -7.38
CA PRO A 161 -4.82 10.57 -6.22
C PRO A 161 -3.94 11.57 -5.45
N TYR A 162 -2.64 11.31 -5.35
CA TYR A 162 -1.75 12.12 -4.52
C TYR A 162 -1.23 13.38 -5.22
N HIS A 163 -0.65 13.25 -6.42
CA HIS A 163 -0.04 14.37 -7.13
C HIS A 163 -0.98 15.07 -8.12
N LEU A 164 -1.75 14.33 -8.91
CA LEU A 164 -2.67 14.93 -9.90
C LEU A 164 -3.90 15.55 -9.22
N LEU A 165 -4.56 14.76 -8.37
CA LEU A 165 -5.79 15.16 -7.68
C LEU A 165 -5.55 15.83 -6.31
N LYS A 166 -4.29 16.01 -5.89
CA LYS A 166 -3.93 16.72 -4.64
C LYS A 166 -4.69 16.22 -3.41
N GLU A 167 -4.80 14.89 -3.29
CA GLU A 167 -5.48 14.22 -2.16
C GLU A 167 -6.99 14.50 -2.05
N VAL A 168 -7.62 15.03 -3.10
CA VAL A 168 -9.09 15.22 -3.14
C VAL A 168 -9.81 13.90 -2.93
N VAL A 169 -9.32 12.84 -3.59
CA VAL A 169 -9.78 11.46 -3.42
C VAL A 169 -8.59 10.63 -2.96
N ASN A 170 -8.67 10.10 -1.74
CA ASN A 170 -7.66 9.20 -1.19
C ASN A 170 -8.16 7.77 -1.18
N ARG A 171 -7.27 6.82 -1.50
CA ARG A 171 -7.57 5.40 -1.36
C ARG A 171 -7.83 5.07 0.10
N TRP A 172 -8.85 4.24 0.35
CA TRP A 172 -9.20 3.73 1.68
C TRP A 172 -9.59 4.80 2.71
N SER A 173 -9.98 5.99 2.25
CA SER A 173 -10.61 7.02 3.08
C SER A 173 -12.05 7.24 2.64
N ASP A 174 -12.92 7.39 3.63
CA ASP A 174 -14.31 7.84 3.51
C ASP A 174 -14.43 9.36 3.29
N ARG A 175 -13.35 10.12 3.49
CA ARG A 175 -13.34 11.58 3.39
C ARG A 175 -12.93 12.05 2.00
N ILE A 176 -13.73 12.95 1.43
CA ILE A 176 -13.40 13.69 0.22
C ILE A 176 -12.94 15.11 0.59
N ILE A 177 -11.75 15.50 0.14
CA ILE A 177 -11.17 16.83 0.46
C ILE A 177 -11.61 17.85 -0.60
N VAL A 178 -12.83 18.38 -0.46
CA VAL A 178 -13.41 19.34 -1.42
C VAL A 178 -12.55 20.60 -1.58
N THR A 179 -11.92 21.06 -0.50
CA THR A 179 -11.03 22.24 -0.54
C THR A 179 -9.76 22.00 -1.36
N GLY A 180 -9.36 20.74 -1.58
CA GLY A 180 -8.21 20.36 -2.40
C GLY A 180 -8.39 20.65 -3.88
N LEU A 181 -9.64 20.78 -4.37
CA LEU A 181 -9.93 21.10 -5.77
C LEU A 181 -9.29 22.40 -6.24
N LYS A 182 -9.07 23.37 -5.33
CA LYS A 182 -8.40 24.63 -5.65
C LYS A 182 -6.95 24.45 -6.12
N LYS A 183 -6.30 23.37 -5.68
CA LYS A 183 -4.90 23.06 -5.96
C LYS A 183 -4.70 22.21 -7.20
N VAL A 184 -5.77 21.58 -7.69
CA VAL A 184 -5.72 20.65 -8.84
C VAL A 184 -5.33 21.43 -10.10
N ASN A 185 -4.18 21.07 -10.67
CA ASN A 185 -3.71 21.60 -11.94
C ASN A 185 -4.04 20.61 -13.06
N TRP A 186 -5.13 20.85 -13.77
CA TRP A 186 -5.58 19.97 -14.83
C TRP A 186 -4.87 20.29 -16.15
N ASN A 187 -4.13 19.32 -16.69
CA ASN A 187 -3.44 19.44 -17.97
C ASN A 187 -3.76 18.20 -18.83
N GLN A 188 -4.39 18.43 -19.98
CA GLN A 188 -4.84 17.37 -20.88
C GLN A 188 -3.69 16.55 -21.47
N ASP A 189 -2.57 17.19 -21.81
CA ASP A 189 -1.39 16.51 -22.37
C ASP A 189 -0.75 15.59 -21.33
N LEU A 190 -0.68 16.04 -20.06
CA LEU A 190 -0.20 15.21 -18.97
C LEU A 190 -1.09 13.98 -18.76
N ILE A 191 -2.40 14.14 -18.86
CA ILE A 191 -3.36 13.04 -18.68
C ILE A 191 -3.22 12.03 -19.81
N ALA A 192 -3.12 12.48 -21.06
CA ALA A 192 -2.86 11.61 -22.21
C ALA A 192 -1.56 10.81 -22.02
N ASP A 193 -0.49 11.47 -21.55
CA ASP A 193 0.78 10.80 -21.27
C ASP A 193 0.67 9.77 -20.14
N ILE A 194 -0.07 10.08 -19.06
CA ILE A 194 -0.32 9.15 -17.95
C ILE A 194 -1.08 7.91 -18.44
N ILE A 195 -2.15 8.10 -19.21
CA ILE A 195 -2.96 7.00 -19.75
C ILE A 195 -2.10 6.11 -20.64
N LYS A 196 -1.35 6.70 -21.58
CA LYS A 196 -0.45 5.95 -22.45
C LYS A 196 0.61 5.17 -21.66
N THR A 197 1.23 5.79 -20.67
CA THR A 197 2.21 5.11 -19.81
C THR A 197 1.58 3.95 -19.02
N TYR A 198 0.34 4.10 -18.55
CA TYR A 198 -0.37 3.04 -17.85
C TYR A 198 -0.67 1.84 -18.76
N GLU A 199 -1.10 2.10 -20.00
CA GLU A 199 -1.33 1.07 -21.02
C GLU A 199 -0.03 0.35 -21.40
N ASP A 200 1.04 1.10 -21.67
CA ASP A 200 2.37 0.56 -21.98
C ASP A 200 2.84 -0.39 -20.85
N LEU A 201 2.71 0.04 -19.59
CA LEU A 201 3.06 -0.75 -18.41
C LEU A 201 2.20 -2.02 -18.28
N SER A 202 0.89 -1.92 -18.55
CA SER A 202 -0.03 -3.05 -18.47
C SER A 202 0.29 -4.11 -19.54
N ALA A 203 0.62 -3.69 -20.76
CA ALA A 203 1.05 -4.57 -21.84
C ALA A 203 2.30 -5.39 -21.45
N TYR A 204 3.28 -4.77 -20.77
CA TYR A 204 4.48 -5.48 -20.29
C TYR A 204 4.21 -6.49 -19.17
N ILE A 205 3.18 -6.27 -18.35
CA ILE A 205 2.84 -7.13 -17.20
C ILE A 205 2.00 -8.32 -17.62
N GLU A 206 0.92 -8.06 -18.37
CA GLU A 206 -0.07 -9.08 -18.71
C GLU A 206 0.46 -10.04 -19.77
N GLY A 207 1.49 -9.63 -20.52
CA GLY A 207 2.04 -10.44 -21.60
C GLY A 207 0.96 -10.90 -22.57
N HIS A 208 -0.10 -10.08 -22.74
CA HIS A 208 -1.25 -10.44 -23.56
C HIS A 208 -0.77 -10.74 -24.97
N SER A 209 -0.78 -12.04 -25.26
CA SER A 209 -0.78 -12.66 -26.56
C SER A 209 -1.87 -12.05 -27.42
N HIS A 210 -1.55 -11.11 -28.33
CA HIS A 210 -2.38 -10.79 -29.48
C HIS A 210 -1.51 -10.52 -30.72
N SER A 211 -1.69 -11.42 -31.70
CA SER A 211 -1.05 -11.53 -33.02
C SER A 211 0.45 -11.86 -33.05
N GLU A 212 0.81 -12.94 -33.76
CA GLU A 212 2.19 -13.38 -34.02
C GLU A 212 3.07 -12.30 -34.67
N GLU A 213 2.47 -11.25 -35.24
CA GLU A 213 3.17 -10.13 -35.89
C GLU A 213 3.72 -9.08 -34.91
N GLN A 214 3.26 -9.07 -33.67
CA GLN A 214 3.76 -8.19 -32.60
C GLN A 214 4.33 -9.02 -31.43
N ILE A 215 5.23 -9.96 -31.74
CA ILE A 215 6.25 -10.34 -30.76
C ILE A 215 7.20 -9.14 -30.63
N GLY A 216 6.74 -8.11 -29.91
CA GLY A 216 7.64 -7.11 -29.36
C GLY A 216 8.71 -7.86 -28.59
N ALA A 217 9.97 -7.59 -28.90
CA ALA A 217 11.11 -8.26 -28.29
C ALA A 217 10.91 -8.37 -26.76
N PRO A 218 11.26 -9.52 -26.15
CA PRO A 218 11.07 -9.72 -24.71
C PRO A 218 11.63 -8.52 -23.95
N PRO A 219 10.91 -8.02 -22.94
CA PRO A 219 11.28 -6.77 -22.29
C PRO A 219 12.71 -6.84 -21.75
N GLU A 220 13.52 -5.88 -22.19
CA GLU A 220 14.92 -5.75 -21.82
C GLU A 220 15.10 -4.76 -20.67
N LEU A 221 16.30 -4.76 -20.07
CA LEU A 221 16.64 -3.83 -18.98
C LEU A 221 16.47 -2.36 -19.38
N ARG A 222 16.78 -2.01 -20.64
CA ARG A 222 16.58 -0.66 -21.18
C ARG A 222 15.13 -0.19 -21.10
N HIS A 223 14.15 -1.08 -21.37
CA HIS A 223 12.74 -0.70 -21.33
C HIS A 223 12.33 -0.33 -19.90
N LEU A 224 12.84 -1.03 -18.90
CA LEU A 224 12.58 -0.69 -17.49
C LEU A 224 13.27 0.62 -17.10
N GLU A 225 14.51 0.87 -17.55
CA GLU A 225 15.22 2.14 -17.33
C GLU A 225 14.50 3.34 -17.94
N ASP A 226 14.07 3.22 -19.19
CA ASP A 226 13.32 4.25 -19.91
C ASP A 226 11.99 4.54 -19.21
N MET A 227 11.30 3.49 -18.76
CA MET A 227 10.03 3.62 -18.07
C MET A 227 10.18 4.26 -16.68
N ILE A 228 11.23 3.93 -15.93
CA ILE A 228 11.56 4.63 -14.67
C ILE A 228 11.74 6.13 -14.92
N THR A 229 12.46 6.49 -16.00
CA THR A 229 12.70 7.89 -16.36
C THR A 229 11.38 8.59 -16.71
N ARG A 230 10.56 7.97 -17.56
CA ARG A 230 9.25 8.49 -17.97
C ARG A 230 8.30 8.70 -16.78
N VAL A 231 8.20 7.72 -15.88
CA VAL A 231 7.36 7.83 -14.67
C VAL A 231 7.86 8.94 -13.74
N ASN A 232 9.18 9.12 -13.62
CA ASN A 232 9.74 10.22 -12.83
C ASN A 232 9.40 11.60 -13.42
N ASP A 233 9.40 11.74 -14.73
CA ASP A 233 9.02 12.98 -15.38
C ASP A 233 7.51 13.25 -15.30
N LEU A 234 6.65 12.23 -15.41
CA LEU A 234 5.22 12.33 -15.12
C LEU A 234 4.99 12.82 -13.68
N LYS A 235 5.68 12.24 -12.71
CA LYS A 235 5.62 12.65 -11.30
C LYS A 235 6.02 14.12 -11.14
N LYS A 236 7.09 14.57 -11.79
CA LYS A 236 7.51 15.98 -11.75
C LYS A 236 6.46 16.91 -12.34
N ARG A 237 5.86 16.56 -13.48
CA ARG A 237 4.81 17.36 -14.14
C ARG A 237 3.49 17.38 -13.38
N ALA A 238 3.18 16.34 -12.60
CA ALA A 238 1.98 16.27 -11.77
C ALA A 238 2.11 17.04 -10.44
N LYS A 239 3.34 17.33 -9.97
CA LYS A 239 3.58 18.00 -8.68
C LYS A 239 3.10 19.46 -8.58
N PRO A 240 3.25 20.33 -9.60
CA PRO A 240 2.82 21.72 -9.54
C PRO A 240 1.35 21.85 -9.13
N GLU A 241 1.06 22.80 -8.25
CA GLU A 241 -0.32 23.20 -7.92
C GLU A 241 -0.79 24.24 -8.93
N ARG A 242 -2.11 24.40 -9.05
CA ARG A 242 -2.69 25.46 -9.87
C ARG A 242 -2.22 26.81 -9.36
N ILE A 243 -1.51 27.56 -10.20
CA ILE A 243 -1.13 28.94 -9.88
C ILE A 243 -2.41 29.78 -10.00
N ALA A 244 -2.72 30.53 -8.94
CA ALA A 244 -3.90 31.38 -8.85
C ALA A 244 -3.82 32.58 -9.81
#